data_AF-A0A8E0WNE7-F1
#
_entry.id   AF-A0A8E0WNE7-F1
#
_cell.length_a   1.000
_cell.length_b   1.000
_cell.length_c   1.000
_cell.angle_alpha   90.00
_cell.angle_beta   90.00
_cell.angle_gamma   90.00
#
_symmetry.space_group_name_H-M   'P 1'
#
loop_
_entity.id
_entity.type
_entity.pdbx_description
1 polymer ?
#
loop_
_entity_poly.entity_id
_entity_poly.type
_entity_poly.pdbx_seq_one_letter_code
_entity_poly.pdbx_strand_id
1 'polypeptide(L)'
;MPLHLVTPFDRTAPSEVEQPVSHRVPTWRSRMADGCYIVLRGSLFLGSSYLMALGLPLLFFLALSGGNPDAFFAHVANLADRFLGADLERRVTFLGEFKFVAVALATLIVMARMPRFIRDLDRELSGQKL
;
A
#
# COMPACT_ATOMS: atom_id res chain seq x y z
N MET A 1 40.81 61.16 -11.19
CA MET A 1 40.72 60.20 -10.07
C MET A 1 39.42 59.43 -10.23
N PRO A 2 39.44 58.10 -10.32
CA PRO A 2 38.26 57.30 -10.66
C PRO A 2 37.31 57.20 -9.47
N LEU A 3 36.03 57.51 -9.68
CA LEU A 3 34.94 57.27 -8.73
C LEU A 3 34.63 55.77 -8.74
N HIS A 4 35.01 55.08 -7.67
CA HIS A 4 34.71 53.67 -7.44
C HIS A 4 33.20 53.53 -7.21
N LEU A 5 32.47 53.07 -8.23
CA LEU A 5 31.05 52.80 -8.19
C LEU A 5 30.82 51.58 -7.29
N VAL A 6 30.55 51.83 -6.00
CA VAL A 6 30.11 50.79 -5.07
C VAL A 6 28.68 50.39 -5.46
N THR A 7 28.53 49.29 -6.17
CA THR A 7 27.22 48.64 -6.39
C THR A 7 26.76 48.01 -5.06
N PRO A 8 25.46 48.07 -4.72
CA PRO A 8 24.93 47.57 -3.45
C PRO A 8 24.97 46.03 -3.29
N PHE A 9 25.66 45.33 -4.19
CA PHE A 9 25.73 43.86 -4.22
C PHE A 9 26.93 43.29 -3.45
N ASP A 10 27.82 44.13 -2.92
CA ASP A 10 29.05 43.67 -2.26
C ASP A 10 29.12 43.99 -0.76
N ARG A 11 28.01 43.72 -0.04
CA ARG A 11 28.09 43.52 1.41
C ARG A 11 28.31 42.04 1.68
N THR A 12 29.55 41.72 2.01
CA THR A 12 30.03 40.42 2.44
C THR A 12 29.56 40.06 3.86
N ALA A 13 28.85 38.92 3.97
CA ALA A 13 28.88 37.90 5.05
C ALA A 13 28.54 38.32 6.51
N PRO A 14 28.31 37.41 7.48
CA PRO A 14 28.34 35.94 7.47
C PRO A 14 27.08 35.28 8.11
N SER A 15 27.15 33.95 8.25
CA SER A 15 26.32 33.08 9.10
C SER A 15 24.95 32.72 8.54
N GLU A 16 24.82 31.44 8.20
CA GLU A 16 23.78 30.57 8.76
C GLU A 16 22.71 31.33 9.56
N VAL A 17 21.80 32.00 8.85
CA VAL A 17 20.48 32.18 9.40
C VAL A 17 19.91 30.79 9.26
N GLU A 18 20.09 30.00 10.32
CA GLU A 18 19.17 28.92 10.69
C GLU A 18 17.80 29.41 10.24
N GLN A 19 17.31 28.87 9.12
CA GLN A 19 15.89 28.94 8.84
C GLN A 19 15.28 28.42 10.13
N PRO A 20 14.50 29.24 10.87
CA PRO A 20 13.83 28.71 12.03
C PRO A 20 13.01 27.57 11.45
N VAL A 21 13.41 26.34 11.78
CA VAL A 21 12.64 25.14 11.52
C VAL A 21 11.33 25.48 12.18
N SER A 22 10.39 25.93 11.35
CA SER A 22 9.10 26.42 11.79
C SER A 22 8.47 25.18 12.39
N HIS A 23 8.64 25.00 13.70
CA HIS A 23 7.86 24.11 14.53
C HIS A 23 6.44 24.66 14.44
N ARG A 24 5.79 24.32 13.33
CA ARG A 24 4.40 24.62 13.05
C ARG A 24 3.66 23.82 14.10
N VAL A 25 3.22 24.51 15.15
CA VAL A 25 2.42 23.92 16.22
C VAL A 25 1.30 23.12 15.55
N PRO A 26 1.23 21.80 15.74
CA PRO A 26 0.31 20.96 15.00
C PRO A 26 -1.11 21.39 15.38
N THR A 27 -1.80 22.00 14.42
CA THR A 27 -3.20 22.37 14.59
C THR A 27 -4.04 21.09 14.61
N TRP A 28 -5.20 21.11 15.29
CA TRP A 28 -6.14 19.99 15.26
C TRP A 28 -6.44 19.52 13.83
N ARG A 29 -6.51 20.46 12.88
CA ARG A 29 -6.69 20.18 11.44
C ARG A 29 -5.53 19.40 10.83
N SER A 30 -4.27 19.65 11.21
CA SER A 30 -3.13 18.88 10.69
C SER A 30 -3.17 17.44 11.21
N ARG A 31 -3.50 17.23 12.49
CA ARG A 31 -3.68 15.87 13.03
C ARG A 31 -4.80 15.09 12.35
N MET A 32 -5.91 15.76 12.03
CA MET A 32 -6.99 15.14 11.26
C MET A 32 -6.56 14.81 9.82
N ALA A 33 -5.77 15.68 9.19
CA ALA A 33 -5.24 15.43 7.86
C ALA A 33 -4.28 14.23 7.84
N ASP A 34 -3.38 14.15 8.83
CA ASP A 34 -2.45 13.02 8.98
C ASP A 34 -3.20 11.72 9.25
N GLY A 35 -4.23 11.75 10.11
CA GLY A 35 -5.10 10.60 10.36
C GLY A 35 -5.84 10.14 9.09
N CYS A 36 -6.42 11.08 8.34
CA CYS A 36 -7.06 10.78 7.06
C CYS A 36 -6.06 10.17 6.06
N TYR A 37 -4.85 10.70 6.00
CA TYR A 37 -3.78 10.17 5.15
C TYR A 37 -3.41 8.73 5.53
N ILE A 38 -3.22 8.45 6.82
CA ILE A 38 -2.92 7.10 7.31
C ILE A 38 -4.04 6.13 6.97
N VAL A 39 -5.30 6.52 7.15
CA VAL A 39 -6.46 5.67 6.81
C VAL A 39 -6.50 5.40 5.31
N LEU A 40 -6.33 6.42 4.47
CA LEU A 40 -6.35 6.26 3.03
C LEU A 40 -5.22 5.34 2.56
N ARG A 41 -3.98 5.61 3.01
CA ARG A 41 -2.80 4.83 2.62
C ARG A 41 -2.83 3.41 3.19
N GLY A 42 -3.31 3.26 4.42
CA GLY A 42 -3.54 1.97 5.06
C GLY A 42 -4.60 1.16 4.33
N SER A 43 -5.70 1.79 3.91
CA SER A 43 -6.76 1.11 3.13
C SER A 43 -6.26 0.66 1.75
N LEU A 44 -5.44 1.48 1.07
CA LEU A 44 -4.82 1.10 -0.20
C LEU A 44 -3.83 -0.05 -0.02
N PHE A 45 -3.02 -0.02 1.05
CA PHE A 45 -2.11 -1.10 1.38
C PHE A 45 -2.87 -2.42 1.63
N LEU A 46 -3.93 -2.37 2.43
CA LEU A 46 -4.73 -3.53 2.78
C LEU A 46 -5.50 -4.05 1.56
N GLY A 47 -6.10 -3.16 0.77
CA GLY A 47 -6.77 -3.49 -0.48
C GLY A 47 -5.83 -4.15 -1.49
N SER A 48 -4.63 -3.59 -1.69
CA SER A 48 -3.64 -4.20 -2.59
C SER A 48 -3.16 -5.57 -2.10
N SER A 49 -3.03 -5.75 -0.78
CA SER A 49 -2.65 -7.04 -0.18
C SER A 49 -3.76 -8.07 -0.33
N TYR A 50 -5.02 -7.66 -0.18
CA TYR A 50 -6.18 -8.50 -0.41
C TYR A 50 -6.33 -8.91 -1.88
N LEU A 51 -6.11 -7.97 -2.81
CA LEU A 51 -6.08 -8.26 -4.25
C LEU A 51 -4.97 -9.24 -4.61
N MET A 52 -3.79 -9.15 -3.98
CA MET A 52 -2.73 -10.15 -4.16
C MET A 52 -3.15 -11.52 -3.62
N ALA A 53 -3.77 -11.56 -2.43
CA ALA A 53 -4.21 -12.82 -1.81
C ALA A 53 -5.30 -13.52 -2.65
N LEU A 54 -6.29 -12.78 -3.15
CA LEU A 54 -7.32 -13.34 -4.03
C LEU A 54 -6.83 -13.57 -5.46
N GLY A 55 -5.88 -12.75 -5.93
CA GLY A 55 -5.30 -12.88 -7.26
C GLY A 55 -4.43 -14.13 -7.41
N LEU A 56 -3.76 -14.59 -6.35
CA LEU A 56 -2.89 -15.76 -6.42
C LEU A 56 -3.63 -17.06 -6.83
N PRO A 57 -4.78 -17.40 -6.23
CA PRO A 57 -5.62 -18.50 -6.72
C PRO A 57 -6.04 -18.35 -8.19
N LEU A 58 -6.42 -17.14 -8.62
CA LEU A 58 -6.79 -16.89 -10.02
C LEU A 58 -5.60 -17.12 -10.95
N LEU A 59 -4.43 -16.60 -10.60
CA LEU A 59 -3.19 -16.80 -11.36
C LEU A 59 -2.75 -18.26 -11.37
N PHE A 60 -2.99 -19.01 -10.29
CA PHE A 60 -2.73 -20.44 -10.23
C PHE A 60 -3.59 -21.21 -11.25
N PHE A 61 -4.89 -20.96 -11.30
CA PHE A 61 -5.75 -21.57 -12.33
C PHE A 61 -5.38 -21.13 -13.75
N LEU A 62 -4.99 -19.86 -13.92
CA LEU A 62 -4.53 -19.36 -15.22
C LEU A 62 -3.23 -20.05 -15.67
N ALA A 63 -2.32 -20.31 -14.73
CA ALA A 63 -1.08 -21.04 -14.98
C ALA A 63 -1.35 -22.51 -15.34
N LEU A 64 -2.28 -23.18 -14.64
CA LEU A 64 -2.73 -24.54 -14.99
C LEU A 64 -3.34 -24.59 -16.40
N SER A 65 -4.02 -23.53 -16.79
CA SER A 65 -4.61 -23.37 -18.13
C SER A 65 -3.58 -23.08 -19.23
N GLY A 66 -2.30 -22.89 -18.90
CA GLY A 66 -1.28 -22.48 -19.86
C GLY A 66 -1.51 -21.07 -20.42
N GLY A 67 -2.23 -20.22 -19.68
CA GLY A 67 -2.60 -18.86 -20.12
C GLY A 67 -3.81 -18.81 -21.05
N ASN A 68 -4.44 -19.94 -21.39
CA ASN A 68 -5.63 -19.96 -22.22
C ASN A 68 -6.88 -19.55 -21.39
N PRO A 69 -7.70 -18.58 -21.86
CA PRO A 69 -8.87 -18.14 -21.10
C PRO A 69 -9.99 -19.20 -21.07
N ASP A 70 -10.21 -19.95 -22.15
CA ASP A 70 -11.28 -20.96 -22.22
C ASP A 70 -11.03 -22.11 -21.24
N ALA A 71 -9.80 -22.62 -21.18
CA ALA A 71 -9.44 -23.66 -20.22
C ALA A 71 -9.44 -23.15 -18.77
N PHE A 72 -9.14 -21.86 -18.54
CA PHE A 72 -9.25 -21.25 -17.21
C PHE A 72 -10.71 -21.24 -16.75
N PHE A 73 -11.62 -20.78 -17.61
CA PHE A 73 -13.05 -20.80 -17.30
C PHE A 73 -13.60 -22.22 -17.20
N ALA A 74 -13.05 -23.20 -17.92
CA ALA A 74 -13.41 -24.61 -17.75
C ALA A 74 -13.05 -25.12 -16.34
N HIS A 75 -11.87 -24.77 -15.81
CA HIS A 75 -11.51 -25.10 -14.42
C HIS A 75 -12.45 -24.43 -13.41
N VAL A 76 -12.77 -23.15 -13.60
CA VAL A 76 -13.70 -22.41 -12.74
C VAL A 76 -15.10 -23.00 -12.80
N ALA A 77 -15.60 -23.34 -14.00
CA ALA A 77 -16.90 -23.96 -14.19
C ALA A 77 -16.98 -25.34 -13.53
N ASN A 78 -15.92 -26.15 -13.65
CA ASN A 78 -15.84 -27.44 -12.98
C ASN A 78 -15.91 -27.29 -11.45
N LEU A 79 -15.15 -26.34 -10.89
CA LEU A 79 -15.17 -26.06 -9.45
C LEU A 79 -16.57 -25.60 -9.00
N ALA A 80 -17.19 -24.69 -9.75
CA ALA A 80 -18.52 -24.18 -9.45
C ALA A 80 -19.58 -25.30 -9.47
N ASP A 81 -19.55 -26.16 -10.49
CA ASP A 81 -20.47 -27.29 -10.62
C ASP A 81 -20.30 -28.28 -9.46
N ARG A 82 -19.06 -28.59 -9.08
CA ARG A 82 -18.76 -29.47 -7.94
C ARG A 82 -19.20 -28.85 -6.61
N PHE A 83 -19.07 -27.54 -6.45
CA PHE A 83 -19.51 -26.83 -5.25
C PHE A 83 -21.03 -26.76 -5.16
N LEU A 84 -21.71 -26.44 -6.27
CA LEU A 84 -23.18 -26.36 -6.35
C LEU A 84 -23.86 -27.72 -6.30
N GLY A 85 -23.18 -28.79 -6.69
CA GLY A 85 -23.65 -30.17 -6.59
C GLY A 85 -23.39 -30.83 -5.22
N ALA A 86 -22.59 -30.21 -4.34
CA ALA A 86 -22.24 -30.79 -3.04
C ALA A 86 -23.33 -30.58 -1.98
N ASP A 87 -23.39 -31.46 -0.97
CA ASP A 87 -24.22 -31.28 0.21
C ASP A 87 -23.81 -30.07 1.04
N LEU A 88 -24.73 -29.54 1.86
CA LEU A 88 -24.51 -28.33 2.67
C LEU A 88 -23.27 -28.45 3.58
N GLU A 89 -23.07 -29.60 4.21
CA GLU A 89 -21.91 -29.85 5.09
C GLU A 89 -20.59 -29.69 4.32
N ARG A 90 -20.47 -30.30 3.14
CA ARG A 90 -19.26 -30.21 2.31
C ARG A 90 -19.03 -28.79 1.81
N ARG A 91 -20.09 -28.04 1.48
CA ARG A 91 -19.97 -26.62 1.11
C ARG A 91 -19.43 -25.77 2.25
N VAL A 92 -19.95 -25.96 3.47
CA VAL A 92 -19.50 -25.22 4.65
C VAL A 92 -18.05 -25.55 4.98
N THR A 93 -17.67 -26.83 4.92
CA THR A 93 -16.27 -27.26 5.10
C THR A 93 -15.36 -26.62 4.07
N PHE A 94 -15.72 -26.69 2.78
CA PHE A 94 -14.94 -26.06 1.70
C PHE A 94 -14.80 -24.54 1.91
N LEU A 95 -15.88 -23.83 2.28
CA LEU A 95 -15.81 -22.41 2.61
C LEU A 95 -14.90 -22.13 3.81
N GLY A 96 -14.94 -22.99 4.82
CA GLY A 96 -14.09 -22.92 6.00
C GLY A 96 -12.61 -23.01 5.64
N GLU A 97 -12.24 -24.04 4.87
CA GLU A 97 -10.88 -24.25 4.38
C GLU A 97 -10.43 -23.13 3.44
N PHE A 98 -11.27 -22.73 2.49
CA PHE A 98 -10.98 -21.64 1.57
C PHE A 98 -10.74 -20.32 2.31
N LYS A 99 -11.60 -19.99 3.28
CA LYS A 99 -11.43 -18.81 4.14
C LYS A 99 -10.12 -18.90 4.93
N PHE A 100 -9.80 -20.05 5.51
CA PHE A 100 -8.57 -20.24 6.27
C PHE A 100 -7.33 -20.00 5.39
N VAL A 101 -7.28 -20.61 4.20
CA VAL A 101 -6.19 -20.42 3.24
C VAL A 101 -6.10 -18.97 2.80
N ALA A 102 -7.22 -18.32 2.45
CA ALA A 102 -7.24 -16.93 2.01
C ALA A 102 -6.76 -15.97 3.11
N VAL A 103 -7.19 -16.17 4.35
CA VAL A 103 -6.75 -15.36 5.50
C VAL A 103 -5.27 -15.61 5.80
N ALA A 104 -4.82 -16.86 5.78
CA ALA A 104 -3.41 -17.19 6.00
C ALA A 104 -2.52 -16.52 4.94
N LEU A 105 -2.93 -16.59 3.67
CA LEU A 105 -2.21 -15.97 2.55
C LEU A 105 -2.19 -14.44 2.67
N ALA A 106 -3.34 -13.81 2.95
CA ALA A 106 -3.42 -12.37 3.16
C ALA A 106 -2.55 -11.92 4.34
N THR A 107 -2.56 -12.67 5.44
CA THR A 107 -1.72 -12.39 6.62
C THR A 107 -0.24 -12.49 6.27
N LEU A 108 0.17 -13.51 5.53
CA LEU A 108 1.56 -13.67 5.07
C LEU A 108 2.00 -12.49 4.19
N ILE A 109 1.16 -12.10 3.22
CA ILE A 109 1.44 -10.97 2.33
C ILE A 109 1.56 -9.67 3.12
N VAL A 110 0.63 -9.42 4.05
CA VAL A 110 0.66 -8.24 4.91
C VAL A 110 1.92 -8.25 5.77
N MET A 111 2.24 -9.37 6.42
CA MET A 111 3.43 -9.50 7.27
C MET A 111 4.72 -9.25 6.48
N ALA A 112 4.80 -9.76 5.24
CA ALA A 112 5.95 -9.54 4.36
C ALA A 112 6.08 -8.08 3.87
N ARG A 113 4.96 -7.37 3.67
CA ARG A 113 4.95 -5.99 3.16
C ARG A 113 4.94 -4.91 4.25
N MET A 114 4.49 -5.24 5.46
CA MET A 114 4.30 -4.31 6.57
C MET A 114 5.57 -3.53 6.93
N PRO A 115 6.78 -4.12 6.99
CA PRO A 115 7.98 -3.37 7.38
C PRO A 115 8.32 -2.23 6.41
N ARG A 116 8.15 -2.47 5.10
CA ARG A 116 8.35 -1.42 4.08
C ARG A 116 7.28 -0.35 4.20
N PHE A 117 6.01 -0.75 4.34
CA PHE A 117 4.90 0.19 4.48
C PHE A 117 5.07 1.12 5.68
N ILE A 118 5.45 0.60 6.85
CA ILE A 118 5.68 1.41 8.06
C ILE A 118 6.80 2.41 7.84
N ARG A 119 7.94 1.97 7.29
CA ARG A 119 9.08 2.85 7.00
C ARG A 119 8.72 3.96 6.01
N ASP A 120 7.98 3.61 4.96
CA ASP A 120 7.57 4.58 3.94
C ASP A 120 6.52 5.55 4.50
N LEU A 121 5.69 5.12 5.46
CA LEU A 121 4.68 5.97 6.12
C LEU A 121 5.33 6.94 7.10
N ASP A 122 6.27 6.45 7.91
CA ASP A 122 7.04 7.27 8.84
C ASP A 122 7.83 8.37 8.13
N ARG A 123 8.47 8.04 7.01
CA ARG A 123 9.22 9.01 6.19
C ARG A 123 8.34 10.14 5.66
N GLU A 124 7.15 9.81 5.15
CA GLU A 124 6.23 10.79 4.58
C GLU A 124 5.58 11.68 5.64
N LEU A 125 5.21 11.11 6.79
CA LEU A 125 4.67 11.87 7.92
C LEU A 125 5.73 12.79 8.55
N SER A 126 6.99 12.36 8.56
CA SER A 126 8.12 13.17 9.04
C SER A 126 8.48 14.33 8.10
N GLY A 127 7.80 14.48 6.96
CA GLY A 127 8.01 15.60 6.05
C GLY A 127 9.33 15.55 5.28
N GLN A 128 10.08 14.45 5.33
CA GLN A 128 11.23 14.19 4.46
C GLN A 128 10.74 13.86 3.05
N LYS A 129 10.24 14.86 2.35
CA LYS A 129 10.08 14.80 0.90
C LYS A 129 11.49 14.83 0.28
N LEU A 130 11.78 13.82 -0.55
CA LEU A 130 12.92 13.80 -1.46
C LEU A 130 12.99 15.09 -2.27
#